data_AF-A0A2J4YEN9-F1
#
_entry.id   AF-A0A2J4YEN9-F1
#
_cell.length_a   1.000
_cell.length_b   1.000
_cell.length_c   1.000
_cell.angle_alpha   90.00
_cell.angle_beta   90.00
_cell.angle_gamma   90.00
#
_symmetry.space_group_name_H-M   'P 1'
#
loop_
_entity.id
_entity.type
_entity.pdbx_description
1 polymer ?
#
loop_
_entity_poly.entity_id
_entity_poly.type
_entity_poly.pdbx_seq_one_letter_code
_entity_poly.pdbx_strand_id
1 'polypeptide(L)'
;MRFVAPEQAPEQAEVIKNTPFWPDVDLSEFRSVMRTDGTVTSPRLGQLIRSVMSEVNAELYDFRKRQQALGFQTLADVPAEVLDGKSERIHHYHNAVYCWARAQVNERYLD
;
A
#
# COMPACT_ATOMS: atom_id res chain seq x y z
N MET A 1 16.58 37.29 -21.14
CA MET A 1 16.28 36.59 -19.87
C MET A 1 16.21 35.11 -20.18
N ARG A 2 17.05 34.28 -19.55
CA ARG A 2 17.09 32.82 -19.76
C ARG A 2 16.02 32.20 -18.85
N PHE A 3 14.92 31.72 -19.43
CA PHE A 3 13.92 30.95 -18.69
C PHE A 3 14.56 29.62 -18.28
N VAL A 4 14.67 29.39 -16.97
CA VAL A 4 15.02 28.09 -16.40
C VAL A 4 13.70 27.41 -16.08
N ALA A 5 13.39 26.32 -16.78
CA ALA A 5 12.25 25.47 -16.41
C ALA A 5 12.52 24.88 -15.02
N PRO A 6 11.52 24.79 -14.13
CA PRO A 6 11.71 24.12 -12.85
C PRO A 6 12.12 22.67 -13.11
N GLU A 7 13.21 22.24 -12.47
CA GLU A 7 13.64 20.84 -12.44
C GLU A 7 12.45 19.98 -12.03
N GLN A 8 12.05 19.02 -12.87
CA GLN A 8 11.00 18.09 -12.51
C GLN A 8 11.47 17.32 -11.28
N ALA A 9 10.75 17.46 -10.16
CA ALA A 9 11.01 16.70 -8.95
C ALA A 9 11.05 15.21 -9.34
N PRO A 10 12.02 14.42 -8.81
CA PRO A 10 12.16 13.03 -9.19
C PRO A 10 10.82 12.32 -9.03
N GLU A 11 10.40 11.66 -10.11
CA GLU A 11 9.18 10.86 -10.17
C GLU A 11 9.28 9.82 -9.04
N GLN A 12 8.56 10.06 -7.95
CA GLN A 12 8.59 9.17 -6.80
C GLN A 12 7.98 7.84 -7.22
N ALA A 13 8.68 6.75 -6.92
CA ALA A 13 8.20 5.41 -7.22
C ALA A 13 6.74 5.26 -6.76
N GLU A 14 5.85 5.08 -7.74
CA GLU A 14 4.43 4.92 -7.48
C GLU A 14 4.14 3.58 -6.78
N VAL A 15 5.07 2.62 -6.84
CA VAL A 15 4.97 1.33 -6.16
C VAL A 15 5.90 1.28 -4.96
N ILE A 16 5.34 1.07 -3.78
CA ILE A 16 6.07 0.84 -2.53
C ILE A 16 6.27 -0.66 -2.34
N LYS A 17 7.55 -1.07 -2.33
CA LYS A 17 7.93 -2.46 -2.10
C LYS A 17 7.68 -2.89 -0.65
N ASN A 18 7.17 -4.10 -0.49
CA ASN A 18 6.92 -4.71 0.81
C ASN A 18 8.01 -5.75 1.15
N THR A 19 7.92 -6.35 2.34
CA THR A 19 8.68 -7.56 2.66
C THR A 19 8.19 -8.74 1.81
N PRO A 20 9.04 -9.75 1.50
CA PRO A 20 8.74 -10.77 0.48
C PRO A 20 7.42 -11.53 0.63
N PHE A 21 6.88 -11.64 1.84
CA PHE A 21 5.63 -12.35 2.08
C PHE A 21 4.39 -11.55 1.65
N TRP A 22 4.41 -10.23 1.79
CA TRP A 22 3.26 -9.36 1.60
C TRP A 22 3.31 -8.71 0.20
N PRO A 23 2.16 -8.40 -0.43
CA PRO A 23 2.15 -7.74 -1.72
C PRO A 23 2.64 -6.29 -1.61
N ASP A 24 3.23 -5.81 -2.70
CA ASP A 24 3.56 -4.39 -2.89
C ASP A 24 2.30 -3.54 -2.98
N VAL A 25 2.43 -2.23 -2.75
CA VAL A 25 1.32 -1.27 -2.81
C VAL A 25 1.57 -0.24 -3.89
N ASP A 26 0.59 -0.05 -4.77
CA ASP A 26 0.59 0.96 -5.82
C ASP A 26 -0.17 2.21 -5.35
N LEU A 27 0.52 3.35 -5.30
CA LEU A 27 -0.02 4.63 -4.88
C LEU A 27 -1.02 5.20 -5.89
N SER A 28 -0.84 4.93 -7.17
CA SER A 28 -1.76 5.34 -8.24
C SER A 28 -3.07 4.54 -8.16
N GLU A 29 -2.97 3.24 -7.89
CA GLU A 29 -4.15 2.41 -7.60
C GLU A 29 -4.88 2.91 -6.35
N PHE A 30 -4.16 3.16 -5.25
CA PHE A 30 -4.75 3.72 -4.03
C PHE A 30 -5.51 5.03 -4.31
N ARG A 31 -4.89 5.98 -5.04
CA ARG A 31 -5.53 7.26 -5.39
C ARG A 31 -6.80 7.06 -6.21
N SER A 32 -6.77 6.11 -7.15
CA SER A 32 -7.90 5.77 -8.01
C SER A 32 -9.05 5.14 -7.21
N VAL A 33 -8.77 4.09 -6.45
CA VAL A 33 -9.77 3.33 -5.66
C VAL A 33 -10.37 4.18 -4.56
N MET A 34 -9.54 4.91 -3.81
CA MET A 34 -10.01 5.67 -2.66
C MET A 34 -10.54 7.05 -3.03
N ARG A 35 -10.38 7.53 -4.27
CA ARG A 35 -10.78 8.87 -4.72
C ARG A 35 -10.26 9.97 -3.77
N THR A 36 -8.94 10.14 -3.72
CA THR A 36 -8.33 11.22 -2.93
C THR A 36 -8.23 12.50 -3.76
N ASP A 37 -8.69 13.63 -3.23
CA ASP A 37 -8.89 14.89 -3.96
C ASP A 37 -7.58 15.66 -4.26
N GLY A 38 -6.44 15.00 -4.18
CA GLY A 38 -5.12 15.59 -4.44
C GLY A 38 -4.57 16.48 -3.33
N THR A 39 -5.27 16.61 -2.20
CA THR A 39 -4.83 17.40 -1.03
C THR A 39 -3.53 16.89 -0.42
N VAL A 40 -3.29 15.57 -0.49
CA VAL A 40 -2.06 14.93 -0.03
C VAL A 40 -1.06 14.81 -1.19
N THR A 41 0.07 15.52 -1.03
CA THR A 41 1.19 15.45 -1.98
C THR A 41 1.78 14.03 -2.03
N SER A 42 2.32 13.62 -3.18
CA SER A 42 2.91 12.27 -3.34
C SER A 42 3.97 11.90 -2.29
N PRO A 43 4.87 12.80 -1.84
CA PRO A 43 5.82 12.46 -0.78
C PRO A 43 5.14 12.13 0.55
N ARG A 44 4.11 12.91 0.93
CA ARG A 44 3.34 12.69 2.15
C ARG A 44 2.54 11.40 2.08
N LEU A 45 1.91 11.14 0.93
CA LEU A 45 1.17 9.90 0.71
C LEU A 45 2.10 8.69 0.80
N GLY A 46 3.26 8.74 0.15
CA GLY A 46 4.23 7.65 0.19
C GLY A 46 4.74 7.37 1.61
N GLN A 47 4.97 8.41 2.42
CA GLN A 47 5.33 8.24 3.82
C GLN A 47 4.19 7.60 4.63
N LEU A 48 2.96 8.08 4.44
CA LEU A 48 1.80 7.54 5.13
C LEU A 48 1.57 6.06 4.82
N ILE A 49 1.63 5.68 3.54
CA ILE A 49 1.40 4.30 3.10
C ILE A 49 2.48 3.37 3.66
N ARG A 50 3.75 3.80 3.73
CA ARG A 50 4.81 3.02 4.40
C ARG A 50 4.50 2.77 5.87
N SER A 51 4.01 3.77 6.60
CA SER A 51 3.61 3.61 8.01
C SER A 51 2.46 2.62 8.14
N VAL A 52 1.40 2.78 7.35
CA VAL A 52 0.23 1.88 7.38
C VAL A 52 0.62 0.45 7.01
N MET A 53 1.42 0.25 5.97
CA MET A 53 1.93 -1.08 5.61
C MET A 53 2.70 -1.72 6.77
N SER A 54 3.55 -0.95 7.46
CA SER A 54 4.29 -1.45 8.62
C SER A 54 3.36 -1.87 9.76
N GLU A 55 2.30 -1.11 10.02
CA GLU A 55 1.31 -1.39 11.06
C GLU A 55 0.47 -2.63 10.70
N VAL A 56 -0.07 -2.71 9.48
CA VAL A 56 -0.80 -3.90 9.00
C VAL A 56 0.08 -5.15 9.04
N ASN A 57 1.35 -5.05 8.65
CA ASN A 57 2.30 -6.15 8.72
C ASN A 57 2.56 -6.62 10.16
N ALA A 58 2.56 -5.71 11.12
CA ALA A 58 2.74 -6.01 12.54
C ALA A 58 1.50 -6.73 13.10
N GLU A 59 0.30 -6.21 12.83
CA GLU A 59 -0.96 -6.83 13.23
C GLU A 59 -1.11 -8.26 12.67
N LEU A 60 -0.61 -8.50 11.46
CA LEU A 60 -0.67 -9.80 10.80
C LEU A 60 0.60 -10.67 11.01
N TYR A 61 1.50 -10.27 11.91
CA TYR A 61 2.78 -10.97 12.12
C TYR A 61 2.60 -12.46 12.46
N ASP A 62 1.71 -12.77 13.41
CA ASP A 62 1.48 -14.14 13.85
C ASP A 62 0.83 -14.99 12.75
N PHE A 63 -0.04 -14.39 11.96
CA PHE A 63 -0.60 -15.04 10.77
C PHE A 63 0.53 -15.42 9.79
N ARG A 64 1.38 -14.45 9.41
CA ARG A 64 2.51 -14.69 8.52
C ARG A 64 3.40 -15.81 9.06
N LYS A 65 3.77 -15.74 10.34
CA LYS A 65 4.63 -16.74 10.99
C LYS A 65 4.05 -18.15 10.87
N ARG A 66 2.74 -18.32 11.08
CA ARG A 66 2.06 -19.62 10.90
C ARG A 66 2.09 -20.09 9.45
N GLN A 67 1.82 -19.22 8.48
CA GLN A 67 1.84 -19.60 7.07
C GLN A 67 3.24 -19.99 6.59
N GLN A 68 4.28 -19.27 7.02
CA GLN A 68 5.66 -19.60 6.70
C GLN A 68 6.09 -20.94 7.32
N ALA A 69 5.62 -21.26 8.53
CA ALA A 69 5.86 -22.58 9.13
C ALA A 69 5.17 -23.73 8.37
N LEU A 70 4.11 -23.43 7.60
CA LEU A 70 3.46 -24.37 6.68
C LEU A 70 4.13 -24.43 5.31
N GLY A 71 5.19 -23.64 5.07
CA GLY A 71 5.99 -23.64 3.83
C GLY A 71 5.65 -22.54 2.83
N PHE A 72 4.60 -21.75 3.06
CA PHE A 72 4.20 -20.67 2.14
C PHE A 72 5.16 -19.48 2.22
N GLN A 73 5.74 -19.09 1.08
CA GLN A 73 6.72 -18.00 1.01
C GLN A 73 6.07 -16.64 0.76
N THR A 74 4.95 -16.62 0.05
CA THR A 74 4.18 -15.41 -0.25
C THR A 74 2.72 -15.57 0.16
N LEU A 75 2.03 -14.45 0.37
CA LEU A 75 0.59 -14.44 0.65
C LEU A 75 -0.23 -15.06 -0.49
N ALA A 76 0.26 -14.96 -1.73
CA ALA A 76 -0.37 -15.54 -2.91
C ALA A 76 -0.39 -17.08 -2.87
N ASP A 77 0.61 -17.69 -2.22
CA ASP A 77 0.72 -19.15 -2.11
C ASP A 77 -0.21 -19.74 -1.04
N VAL A 78 -0.75 -18.89 -0.15
CA VAL A 78 -1.60 -19.35 0.96
C VAL A 78 -3.00 -19.74 0.43
N PRO A 79 -3.49 -20.99 0.66
CA PRO A 79 -4.71 -21.52 0.05
C PRO A 79 -5.97 -20.70 0.36
N ALA A 80 -6.53 -20.02 -0.65
CA ALA A 80 -7.63 -19.05 -0.56
C ALA A 80 -8.65 -19.28 -1.68
N GLU A 81 -9.85 -18.72 -1.55
CA GLU A 81 -10.70 -18.52 -2.71
C GLU A 81 -10.05 -17.53 -3.70
N VAL A 82 -10.43 -17.67 -4.97
CA VAL A 82 -9.91 -16.85 -6.06
C VAL A 82 -11.01 -15.93 -6.56
N LEU A 83 -10.72 -14.62 -6.55
CA LEU A 83 -11.58 -13.58 -7.09
C LEU A 83 -10.83 -12.90 -8.24
N ASP A 84 -11.45 -12.87 -9.43
CA ASP A 84 -10.85 -12.27 -10.64
C ASP A 84 -9.42 -12.77 -10.93
N GLY A 85 -9.21 -14.08 -10.77
CA GLY A 85 -7.92 -14.72 -11.01
C GLY A 85 -6.83 -14.44 -9.97
N LYS A 86 -7.16 -13.76 -8.85
CA LYS A 86 -6.22 -13.46 -7.75
C LYS A 86 -6.72 -14.05 -6.43
N SER A 87 -5.78 -14.42 -5.56
CA SER A 87 -6.10 -14.85 -4.18
C SER A 87 -6.85 -13.75 -3.43
N GLU A 88 -8.00 -14.08 -2.82
CA GLU A 88 -8.78 -13.13 -2.01
C GLU A 88 -7.96 -12.53 -0.86
N ARG A 89 -6.92 -13.24 -0.37
CA ARG A 89 -6.04 -12.73 0.68
C ARG A 89 -5.24 -11.52 0.24
N ILE A 90 -4.83 -11.46 -1.04
CA ILE A 90 -4.16 -10.29 -1.60
C ILE A 90 -5.12 -9.09 -1.55
N HIS A 91 -6.36 -9.31 -1.97
CA HIS A 91 -7.40 -8.29 -1.92
C HIS A 91 -7.66 -7.80 -0.48
N HIS A 92 -7.76 -8.70 0.49
CA HIS A 92 -7.93 -8.33 1.89
C HIS A 92 -6.76 -7.50 2.44
N TYR A 93 -5.52 -7.85 2.07
CA TYR A 93 -4.34 -7.09 2.48
C TYR A 93 -4.38 -5.67 1.91
N HIS A 94 -4.64 -5.51 0.61
CA HIS A 94 -4.74 -4.20 -0.02
C HIS A 94 -5.87 -3.37 0.60
N ASN A 95 -7.05 -3.96 0.82
CA ASN A 95 -8.16 -3.27 1.49
C ASN A 95 -7.80 -2.81 2.90
N ALA A 96 -7.11 -3.64 3.69
CA ALA A 96 -6.68 -3.26 5.03
C ALA A 96 -5.77 -2.03 5.00
N VAL A 97 -4.78 -2.03 4.10
CA VAL A 97 -3.89 -0.88 3.91
C VAL A 97 -4.67 0.34 3.41
N TYR A 98 -5.53 0.19 2.41
CA TYR A 98 -6.22 1.31 1.77
C TYR A 98 -7.21 1.96 2.73
N CYS A 99 -8.03 1.18 3.44
CA CYS A 99 -8.98 1.69 4.40
C CYS A 99 -8.29 2.43 5.55
N TRP A 100 -7.22 1.86 6.11
CA TRP A 100 -6.49 2.52 7.19
C TRP A 100 -5.77 3.78 6.71
N ALA A 101 -5.10 3.72 5.56
CA ALA A 101 -4.48 4.90 4.98
C ALA A 101 -5.50 6.02 4.73
N ARG A 102 -6.69 5.70 4.22
CA ARG A 102 -7.76 6.68 4.02
C ARG A 102 -8.25 7.27 5.34
N ALA A 103 -8.40 6.46 6.39
CA ALA A 103 -8.74 6.96 7.72
C ALA A 103 -7.71 7.98 8.21
N GLN A 104 -6.42 7.65 8.11
CA GLN A 104 -5.34 8.58 8.49
C GLN A 104 -5.28 9.83 7.59
N VAL A 105 -5.58 9.71 6.29
CA VAL A 105 -5.69 10.89 5.41
C VAL A 105 -6.80 11.81 5.90
N ASN A 106 -7.98 11.25 6.19
CA ASN A 106 -9.13 12.01 6.63
C ASN A 106 -8.89 12.69 7.98
N GLU A 107 -8.19 12.01 8.91
CA GLU A 107 -7.89 12.55 10.24
C GLU A 107 -6.83 13.65 10.23
N ARG A 108 -5.86 13.59 9.31
CA ARG A 108 -4.66 14.46 9.35
C ARG A 108 -4.66 15.60 8.33
N TYR A 109 -5.52 15.53 7.30
CA TYR A 109 -5.41 16.42 6.14
C TYR A 109 -6.75 16.96 5.60
N LEU A 110 -7.88 16.75 6.29
CA LEU A 110 -9.18 17.33 5.93
C LEU A 110 -9.57 18.56 6.77
N ASP A 111 -8.60 19.22 7.43
CA ASP A 111 -8.78 20.58 7.98
C ASP A 111 -8.74 21.65 6.88
#